data_AF-A0A4S2FPB4-F1
#
_entry.id   AF-A0A4S2FPB4-F1
#
_cell.length_a   1.000
_cell.length_b   1.000
_cell.length_c   1.000
_cell.angle_alpha   90.00
_cell.angle_beta   90.00
_cell.angle_gamma   90.00
#
_symmetry.space_group_name_H-M   'P 1'
#
loop_
_entity.id
_entity.type
_entity.pdbx_description
1 polymer ?
#
loop_
_entity_poly.entity_id
_entity_poly.type
_entity_poly.pdbx_seq_one_letter_code
_entity_poly.pdbx_strand_id
1 'polypeptide(L)'
;MFQSLRTNNQLYILHKDANPFIEYGPVVSVSAPKPKYPMASPMGQLPQMEMVVDVVVCINGQNTTFQNLPAGMDIADFGQNGNIVVSCSRDAMNNEVASMKQKSIDIINSMDFHNSVIAGCDKMLTLLNPEFAEKQRQEQEISSLKGQMAEMSKNMSDLMDLNKRLMEQLGVVETSKTKK
;
A
#
# COMPACT_ATOMS: atom_id res chain seq x y z
N MET A 1 -30.22 13.05 -15.47
CA MET A 1 -30.42 13.00 -14.02
C MET A 1 -31.12 11.70 -13.63
N PHE A 2 -30.85 11.14 -12.45
CA PHE A 2 -31.47 9.89 -11.99
C PHE A 2 -32.99 9.97 -11.89
N GLN A 3 -33.57 11.13 -11.53
CA GLN A 3 -35.03 11.32 -11.52
C GLN A 3 -35.70 11.22 -12.89
N SER A 4 -34.92 11.41 -13.96
CA SER A 4 -35.39 11.34 -15.35
C SER A 4 -35.32 9.93 -15.92
N LEU A 5 -34.74 8.98 -15.18
CA LEU A 5 -34.70 7.58 -15.60
C LEU A 5 -36.12 7.01 -15.71
N ARG A 6 -36.29 6.17 -16.72
CA ARG A 6 -37.52 5.43 -16.99
C ARG A 6 -37.19 3.96 -17.15
N THR A 7 -38.21 3.11 -17.02
CA THR A 7 -38.08 1.69 -17.38
C THR A 7 -37.54 1.56 -18.80
N ASN A 8 -36.65 0.59 -19.03
CA ASN A 8 -35.92 0.34 -20.26
C ASN A 8 -34.77 1.34 -20.56
N ASN A 9 -34.56 2.39 -19.75
CA ASN A 9 -33.35 3.22 -19.92
C ASN A 9 -32.09 2.43 -19.54
N GLN A 10 -30.99 2.74 -20.20
CA GLN A 10 -29.70 2.14 -19.87
C GLN A 10 -29.10 2.81 -18.61
N LEU A 11 -28.71 2.01 -17.63
CA LEU A 11 -27.86 2.44 -16.52
C LEU A 11 -26.49 1.80 -16.66
N TYR A 12 -25.45 2.56 -16.33
CA TYR A 12 -24.06 2.11 -16.31
C TYR A 12 -23.59 2.04 -14.85
N ILE A 13 -22.88 0.98 -14.52
CA ILE A 13 -22.30 0.72 -13.22
C ILE A 13 -20.81 0.49 -13.42
N LEU A 14 -19.97 1.30 -12.80
CA LEU A 14 -18.52 1.17 -12.80
C LEU A 14 -18.07 0.64 -11.44
N HIS A 15 -17.32 -0.44 -11.45
CA HIS A 15 -16.63 -0.95 -10.28
C HIS A 15 -15.20 -0.42 -10.32
N LYS A 16 -14.82 0.35 -9.29
CA LYS A 16 -13.50 0.98 -9.07
C LYS A 16 -12.62 0.14 -8.14
N ASP A 17 -12.79 -1.19 -8.16
CA ASP A 17 -11.94 -2.13 -7.41
C ASP A 17 -10.56 -2.30 -8.09
N ALA A 18 -9.70 -3.17 -7.55
CA ALA A 18 -8.35 -3.42 -8.07
C ALA A 18 -8.31 -3.80 -9.57
N ASN A 19 -9.39 -4.39 -10.08
CA ASN A 19 -9.61 -4.59 -11.51
C ASN A 19 -10.91 -3.90 -11.92
N PRO A 20 -10.84 -2.66 -12.47
CA PRO A 20 -12.03 -1.91 -12.75
C PRO A 20 -12.80 -2.49 -13.95
N PHE A 21 -14.11 -2.64 -13.80
CA PHE A 21 -15.00 -3.14 -14.86
C PHE A 21 -16.30 -2.36 -14.90
N ILE A 22 -16.96 -2.37 -16.06
CA ILE A 22 -18.23 -1.69 -16.28
C ILE A 22 -19.31 -2.72 -16.58
N GLU A 23 -20.41 -2.64 -15.84
CA GLU A 23 -21.65 -3.32 -16.15
C GLU A 23 -22.69 -2.32 -16.63
N TYR A 24 -23.64 -2.80 -17.43
CA TYR A 24 -24.75 -1.98 -17.87
C TYR A 24 -26.00 -2.84 -17.96
N GLY A 25 -27.13 -2.27 -17.55
CA GLY A 25 -28.41 -2.97 -17.57
C GLY A 25 -29.58 -2.03 -17.83
N PRO A 26 -30.68 -2.52 -18.43
CA PRO A 26 -31.92 -1.76 -18.51
C PRO A 26 -32.48 -1.54 -17.10
N VAL A 27 -33.00 -0.33 -16.87
CA VAL A 27 -33.74 0.04 -15.68
C VAL A 27 -35.08 -0.69 -15.69
N VAL A 28 -35.40 -1.35 -14.58
CA VAL A 28 -36.66 -2.05 -14.34
C VAL A 28 -37.68 -1.07 -13.76
N SER A 29 -37.30 -0.33 -12.72
CA SER A 29 -38.16 0.64 -12.05
C SER A 29 -37.36 1.76 -11.37
N VAL A 30 -38.03 2.89 -11.16
CA VAL A 30 -37.49 4.07 -10.47
C VAL A 30 -38.55 4.56 -9.49
N SER A 31 -38.16 4.82 -8.25
CA SER A 31 -39.08 5.37 -7.24
C SER A 31 -39.35 6.86 -7.49
N ALA A 32 -40.45 7.38 -6.92
CA ALA A 32 -40.62 8.82 -6.83
C ALA A 32 -39.49 9.45 -5.99
N PRO A 33 -39.05 10.69 -6.30
CA PRO A 33 -38.07 11.40 -5.49
C PRO A 33 -38.58 11.59 -4.05
N LYS A 34 -37.80 11.15 -3.07
CA LYS A 34 -38.07 11.30 -1.64
C LYS A 34 -37.04 12.22 -0.99
N PRO A 35 -37.40 13.01 0.05
CA PRO A 35 -36.43 13.80 0.80
C PRO A 35 -35.41 12.88 1.47
N LYS A 36 -34.11 13.17 1.34
CA LYS A 36 -33.04 12.39 1.98
C LYS A 36 -33.07 12.50 3.51
N TYR A 37 -33.45 13.66 4.03
CA TYR A 37 -33.59 13.91 5.46
C TYR A 37 -35.07 14.08 5.81
N PRO A 38 -35.56 13.50 6.93
CA PRO A 38 -36.86 13.85 7.46
C PRO A 38 -36.88 15.35 7.77
N MET A 39 -37.92 16.04 7.33
CA MET A 39 -38.11 17.49 7.57
C MET A 39 -38.17 17.77 9.08
N ALA A 40 -37.03 18.06 9.67
CA ALA A 40 -36.90 18.61 11.01
C ALA A 40 -35.86 19.73 10.97
N SER A 41 -36.18 20.81 10.25
CA SER A 41 -35.36 22.02 10.26
C SER A 41 -35.94 23.00 11.29
N PRO A 42 -35.15 23.47 12.28
CA PRO A 42 -35.53 24.59 13.13
C PRO A 42 -35.75 25.85 12.26
N MET A 43 -36.78 26.60 12.63
CA MET A 43 -37.22 27.85 11.99
C MET A 43 -36.03 28.77 11.62
N GLY A 44 -35.85 29.08 10.32
CA GLY A 44 -34.97 30.17 9.87
C GLY A 44 -33.87 29.83 8.86
N GLN A 45 -33.56 28.55 8.62
CA GLN A 45 -32.64 28.14 7.56
C GLN A 45 -33.42 27.44 6.45
N LEU A 46 -33.34 27.94 5.21
CA LEU A 46 -33.86 27.25 4.02
C LEU A 46 -33.12 25.90 3.91
N PRO A 47 -33.78 24.75 4.17
CA PRO A 47 -33.12 23.48 3.98
C PRO A 47 -32.88 23.28 2.47
N GLN A 48 -31.63 22.98 2.09
CA GLN A 48 -31.38 22.38 0.78
C GLN A 48 -32.18 21.06 0.72
N MET A 49 -33.23 21.05 -0.09
CA MET A 49 -34.01 19.85 -0.34
C MET A 49 -33.17 18.87 -1.18
N GLU A 50 -32.33 18.06 -0.53
CA GLU A 50 -31.70 16.92 -1.18
C GLU A 50 -32.76 15.83 -1.43
N MET A 51 -33.15 15.66 -2.69
CA MET A 51 -34.05 14.59 -3.11
C MET A 51 -33.24 13.38 -3.59
N VAL A 52 -33.68 12.19 -3.22
CA VAL A 52 -33.09 10.92 -3.64
C VAL A 52 -34.13 10.00 -4.27
N VAL A 53 -33.69 9.11 -5.16
CA VAL A 53 -34.50 8.10 -5.82
C VAL A 53 -33.87 6.73 -5.62
N ASP A 54 -34.70 5.70 -5.61
CA ASP A 54 -34.27 4.31 -5.63
C ASP A 54 -34.47 3.77 -7.05
N VAL A 55 -33.43 3.17 -7.62
CA VAL A 55 -33.42 2.67 -9.01
C VAL A 55 -33.15 1.17 -9.00
N VAL A 56 -34.00 0.40 -9.67
CA VAL A 56 -33.81 -1.04 -9.88
C VAL A 56 -33.36 -1.27 -11.31
N VAL A 57 -32.29 -2.02 -11.50
CA VAL A 57 -31.73 -2.36 -12.81
C VAL A 57 -31.52 -3.84 -12.97
N CYS A 58 -31.71 -4.34 -14.19
CA CYS A 58 -31.47 -5.75 -14.50
C CYS A 58 -30.08 -5.88 -15.13
N ILE A 59 -29.14 -6.48 -14.40
CA ILE A 59 -27.76 -6.72 -14.85
C ILE A 59 -27.57 -8.24 -14.91
N ASN A 60 -27.18 -8.77 -16.07
CA ASN A 60 -26.97 -10.22 -16.27
C ASN A 60 -28.17 -11.09 -15.84
N GLY A 61 -29.40 -10.57 -15.95
CA GLY A 61 -30.62 -11.28 -15.52
C GLY A 61 -30.93 -11.19 -14.03
N GLN A 62 -30.12 -10.48 -13.24
CA GLN A 62 -30.38 -10.20 -11.82
C GLN A 62 -30.81 -8.75 -11.62
N ASN A 63 -31.82 -8.55 -10.77
CA ASN A 63 -32.28 -7.22 -10.41
C ASN A 63 -31.45 -6.66 -9.26
N THR A 64 -30.62 -5.67 -9.56
CA THR A 64 -29.81 -4.92 -8.60
C THR A 64 -30.53 -3.63 -8.24
N THR A 65 -30.69 -3.36 -6.94
CA THR A 65 -31.38 -2.15 -6.44
C THR A 65 -30.36 -1.16 -5.87
N PHE A 66 -30.36 0.05 -6.42
CA PHE A 66 -29.56 1.18 -5.95
C PHE A 66 -30.46 2.17 -5.20
N GLN A 67 -30.30 2.25 -3.88
CA GLN A 67 -31.11 3.13 -3.04
C GLN A 67 -30.41 4.46 -2.76
N ASN A 68 -31.21 5.48 -2.48
CA ASN A 68 -30.75 6.82 -2.09
C ASN A 68 -29.85 7.50 -3.13
N LEU A 69 -30.05 7.22 -4.43
CA LEU A 69 -29.33 7.91 -5.49
C LEU A 69 -29.81 9.37 -5.60
N PRO A 70 -28.90 10.36 -5.71
CA PRO A 70 -29.27 11.77 -5.78
C PRO A 70 -30.09 12.09 -7.04
N ALA A 71 -31.36 12.48 -6.85
CA ALA A 71 -32.34 12.64 -7.92
C ALA A 71 -31.88 13.58 -9.05
N GLY A 72 -31.23 14.69 -8.68
CA GLY A 72 -30.77 15.74 -9.61
C GLY A 72 -29.40 15.50 -10.26
N MET A 73 -28.72 14.38 -9.98
CA MET A 73 -27.39 14.09 -10.52
C MET A 73 -27.46 13.05 -11.65
N ASP A 74 -26.44 13.01 -12.51
CA ASP A 74 -26.30 12.01 -13.58
C ASP A 74 -25.33 10.87 -13.22
N ILE A 75 -24.54 11.08 -12.17
CA ILE A 75 -23.53 10.17 -11.65
C ILE A 75 -23.55 10.22 -10.13
N ALA A 76 -23.35 9.08 -9.48
CA ALA A 76 -23.29 8.98 -8.03
C ALA A 76 -22.39 7.81 -7.62
N ASP A 77 -21.61 8.01 -6.56
CA ASP A 77 -20.88 6.93 -5.90
C ASP A 77 -21.84 6.11 -5.03
N PHE A 78 -21.72 4.79 -5.11
CA PHE A 78 -22.49 3.80 -4.39
C PHE A 78 -21.54 2.85 -3.66
N GLY A 79 -21.91 2.42 -2.44
CA GLY A 79 -21.07 1.57 -1.60
C GLY A 79 -20.30 2.32 -0.51
N GLN A 80 -19.93 1.62 0.56
CA GLN A 80 -19.36 2.21 1.79
C GLN A 80 -18.01 2.91 1.58
N ASN A 81 -17.28 2.58 0.52
CA ASN A 81 -15.98 3.16 0.19
C ASN A 81 -15.98 3.91 -1.15
N GLY A 82 -17.15 4.16 -1.76
CA GLY A 82 -17.23 4.76 -3.09
C GLY A 82 -16.56 3.91 -4.18
N ASN A 83 -16.50 2.59 -3.98
CA ASN A 83 -15.90 1.65 -4.91
C ASN A 83 -16.84 1.33 -6.09
N ILE A 84 -18.13 1.63 -6.00
CA ILE A 84 -19.07 1.49 -7.11
C ILE A 84 -19.50 2.88 -7.53
N VAL A 85 -19.59 3.14 -8.83
CA VAL A 85 -20.18 4.35 -9.39
C VAL A 85 -21.32 3.97 -10.29
N VAL A 86 -22.41 4.67 -10.18
CA VAL A 86 -23.58 4.49 -11.01
C VAL A 86 -23.77 5.75 -11.83
N SER A 87 -24.10 5.60 -13.11
CA SER A 87 -24.42 6.73 -13.99
C SER A 87 -25.55 6.40 -14.95
N CYS A 88 -26.43 7.38 -15.17
CA CYS A 88 -27.45 7.35 -16.21
C CYS A 88 -27.00 8.02 -17.53
N SER A 89 -25.77 8.51 -17.61
CA SER A 89 -25.22 9.16 -18.80
C SER A 89 -23.91 8.49 -19.22
N ARG A 90 -23.82 8.15 -20.51
CA ARG A 90 -22.60 7.57 -21.08
C ARG A 90 -21.43 8.55 -20.96
N ASP A 91 -21.67 9.84 -21.20
CA ASP A 91 -20.64 10.88 -21.14
C ASP A 91 -20.09 11.05 -19.72
N ALA A 92 -20.97 11.05 -18.72
CA ALA A 92 -20.56 11.14 -17.32
C ALA A 92 -19.72 9.92 -16.90
N MET A 93 -20.15 8.72 -17.30
CA MET A 93 -19.38 7.50 -17.05
C MET A 93 -18.01 7.52 -17.74
N ASN A 94 -17.95 7.96 -19.00
CA ASN A 94 -16.70 8.02 -19.75
C ASN A 94 -15.72 9.03 -19.15
N ASN A 95 -16.23 10.15 -18.63
CA ASN A 95 -15.44 11.14 -17.91
C ASN A 95 -14.85 10.56 -16.61
N GLU A 96 -15.63 9.82 -15.82
CA GLU A 96 -15.16 9.17 -14.60
C GLU A 96 -14.06 8.13 -14.89
N VAL A 97 -14.24 7.30 -15.92
CA VAL A 97 -13.23 6.33 -16.35
C VAL A 97 -11.94 7.01 -16.81
N ALA A 98 -12.05 8.09 -17.59
CA ALA A 98 -10.90 8.87 -18.03
C ALA A 98 -10.17 9.53 -16.85
N SER A 99 -10.92 10.11 -15.90
CA SER A 99 -10.41 10.71 -14.66
C SER A 99 -9.66 9.67 -13.82
N MET A 100 -10.23 8.48 -13.65
CA MET A 100 -9.60 7.37 -12.92
C MET A 100 -8.29 6.94 -13.58
N LYS A 101 -8.30 6.73 -14.91
CA LYS A 101 -7.09 6.40 -15.67
C LYS A 101 -6.01 7.47 -15.53
N GLN A 102 -6.39 8.74 -15.63
CA GLN A 102 -5.48 9.86 -15.52
C GLN A 102 -4.84 9.92 -14.12
N LYS A 103 -5.64 9.81 -13.06
CA LYS A 103 -5.13 9.74 -11.68
C LYS A 103 -4.11 8.61 -11.51
N SER A 104 -4.38 7.42 -12.04
CA SER A 104 -3.42 6.30 -11.98
C SER A 104 -2.11 6.63 -12.70
N ILE A 105 -2.17 7.26 -13.87
CA ILE A 105 -0.99 7.70 -14.62
C ILE A 105 -0.21 8.74 -13.80
N ASP A 106 -0.88 9.71 -13.19
CA ASP A 106 -0.23 10.75 -12.38
C ASP A 106 0.46 10.15 -11.15
N ILE A 107 -0.15 9.17 -10.49
CA ILE A 107 0.47 8.43 -9.37
C ILE A 107 1.71 7.65 -9.83
N ILE A 108 1.64 7.02 -11.01
CA ILE A 108 2.79 6.30 -11.58
C ILE A 108 3.92 7.29 -11.91
N ASN A 109 3.58 8.43 -12.52
CA ASN A 109 4.56 9.47 -12.86
C ASN A 109 5.20 10.08 -11.62
N SER A 110 4.47 10.21 -10.51
CA SER A 110 5.02 10.70 -9.24
C SER A 110 5.82 9.64 -8.48
N MET A 111 5.78 8.37 -8.89
CA MET A 111 6.49 7.28 -8.23
C MET A 111 8.00 7.51 -8.23
N ASP A 112 8.58 7.97 -9.34
CA ASP A 112 10.01 8.30 -9.42
C ASP A 112 10.39 9.44 -8.48
N PHE A 113 9.54 10.47 -8.40
CA PHE A 113 9.74 11.58 -7.46
C PHE A 113 9.68 11.09 -6.01
N HIS A 114 8.67 10.32 -5.64
CA HIS A 114 8.53 9.78 -4.29
C HIS A 114 9.66 8.80 -3.94
N ASN A 115 10.13 7.98 -4.88
CA ASN A 115 11.30 7.13 -4.70
C ASN A 115 12.57 7.95 -4.42
N SER A 116 12.78 9.03 -5.18
CA SER A 116 13.91 9.95 -4.95
C SER A 116 13.83 10.64 -3.58
N VAL A 117 12.62 11.07 -3.18
CA VAL A 117 12.38 11.67 -1.86
C VAL A 117 12.67 10.68 -0.74
N ILE A 118 12.22 9.42 -0.85
CA ILE A 118 12.52 8.35 0.14
C ILE A 118 14.03 8.16 0.26
N ALA A 119 14.75 8.05 -0.87
CA ALA A 119 16.20 7.92 -0.85
C ALA A 119 16.91 9.14 -0.21
N GLY A 120 16.36 10.34 -0.40
CA GLY A 120 16.81 11.56 0.30
C GLY A 120 16.56 11.49 1.80
N CYS A 121 15.36 11.07 2.22
CA CYS A 121 15.00 10.87 3.61
C CYS A 121 15.87 9.83 4.31
N ASP A 122 16.18 8.70 3.67
CA ASP A 122 17.06 7.66 4.23
C ASP A 122 18.49 8.19 4.47
N LYS A 123 19.01 8.98 3.53
CA LYS A 123 20.31 9.66 3.69
C LYS A 123 20.28 10.66 4.85
N MET A 124 19.21 11.45 4.95
CA MET A 124 19.03 12.41 6.04
C MET A 124 18.87 11.70 7.38
N LEU A 125 18.13 10.59 7.46
CA LEU A 125 18.00 9.75 8.65
C LEU A 125 19.35 9.16 9.08
N THR A 126 20.18 8.74 8.12
CA THR A 126 21.54 8.27 8.38
C THR A 126 22.44 9.39 8.92
N LEU A 127 22.31 10.61 8.40
CA LEU A 127 23.06 11.78 8.86
C LEU A 127 22.56 12.34 10.21
N LEU A 128 21.25 12.31 10.43
CA LEU A 128 20.59 12.78 11.66
C LEU A 128 20.73 11.78 12.81
N ASN A 129 20.98 10.49 12.50
CA ASN A 129 21.22 9.45 13.49
C ASN A 129 22.66 8.86 13.37
N PRO A 130 23.71 9.70 13.58
CA PRO A 130 25.10 9.27 13.47
C PRO A 130 25.48 8.23 14.54
N GLU A 131 24.74 8.13 15.63
CA GLU A 131 24.97 7.17 16.71
C GLU A 131 24.75 5.72 16.24
N PHE A 132 23.88 5.46 15.26
CA PHE A 132 23.68 4.13 14.68
C PHE A 132 24.75 3.79 13.62
N ALA A 133 25.19 4.80 12.86
CA ALA A 133 26.24 4.64 11.85
C ALA A 133 27.62 4.39 12.51
N GLU A 134 27.98 5.12 13.57
CA GLU A 134 29.21 4.87 14.34
C GLU A 134 29.16 3.54 15.07
N LYS A 135 28.00 3.15 15.63
CA LYS A 135 27.88 1.86 16.32
C LYS A 135 27.99 0.67 15.36
N GLN A 136 27.41 0.75 14.16
CA GLN A 136 27.55 -0.28 13.13
C GLN A 136 28.99 -0.34 12.58
N ARG A 137 29.66 0.80 12.46
CA ARG A 137 31.07 0.87 12.02
C ARG A 137 32.02 0.31 13.07
N GLN A 138 31.83 0.65 14.35
CA GLN A 138 32.58 0.04 15.46
C GLN A 138 32.30 -1.47 15.59
N GLU A 139 31.07 -1.94 15.39
CA GLU A 139 30.77 -3.38 15.40
C GLU A 139 31.44 -4.13 14.22
N GLN A 140 31.47 -3.54 13.02
CA GLN A 140 32.19 -4.11 11.89
C GLN A 140 33.70 -4.18 12.13
N GLU A 141 34.30 -3.14 12.72
CA GLU A 141 35.73 -3.15 13.09
C GLU A 141 36.02 -4.18 14.19
N ILE A 142 35.16 -4.30 15.21
CA ILE A 142 35.29 -5.34 16.25
C ILE A 142 35.17 -6.74 15.67
N SER A 143 34.26 -6.97 14.73
CA SER A 143 34.11 -8.27 14.05
C SER A 143 35.34 -8.61 13.21
N SER A 144 35.87 -7.63 12.47
CA SER A 144 37.08 -7.82 11.65
C SER A 144 38.32 -8.06 12.51
N LEU A 145 38.46 -7.32 13.63
CA LEU A 145 39.52 -7.52 14.61
C LEU A 145 39.42 -8.89 15.30
N LYS A 146 38.22 -9.36 15.66
CA LYS A 146 38.02 -10.73 16.17
C LYS A 146 38.41 -11.79 15.14
N GLY A 147 38.11 -11.57 13.86
CA GLY A 147 38.54 -12.44 12.76
C GLY A 147 40.06 -12.52 12.66
N GLN A 148 40.73 -11.36 12.63
CA GLN A 148 42.20 -11.29 12.60
C GLN A 148 42.84 -11.91 13.84
N MET A 149 42.25 -11.72 15.02
CA MET A 149 42.77 -12.31 16.26
C MET A 149 42.59 -13.84 16.31
N ALA A 150 41.50 -14.37 15.73
CA ALA A 150 41.31 -15.81 15.58
C ALA A 150 42.34 -16.41 14.61
N GLU A 151 42.62 -15.73 13.49
CA GLU A 151 43.63 -16.13 12.52
C GLU A 151 45.05 -16.04 13.12
N MET A 152 45.33 -14.99 13.89
CA MET A 152 46.59 -14.83 14.62
C MET A 152 46.76 -15.91 15.70
N SER A 153 45.70 -16.26 16.43
CA SER A 153 45.72 -17.35 17.43
C SER A 153 45.97 -18.72 16.78
N LYS A 154 45.39 -18.95 15.60
CA LYS A 154 45.64 -20.16 14.80
C LYS A 154 47.09 -20.21 14.34
N ASN A 155 47.61 -19.13 13.76
CA ASN A 155 49.01 -19.04 13.32
C ASN A 155 49.99 -19.17 14.50
N MET A 156 49.64 -18.63 15.68
CA MET A 156 50.44 -18.77 16.91
C MET A 156 50.42 -20.21 17.45
N SER A 157 49.28 -20.88 17.39
CA SER A 157 49.18 -22.31 17.74
C SER A 157 49.97 -23.18 16.78
N ASP A 158 49.89 -22.91 15.48
CA ASP A 158 50.66 -23.62 14.46
C ASP A 158 52.17 -23.36 14.66
N LEU A 159 52.56 -22.13 14.99
CA LEU A 159 53.95 -21.79 15.33
C LEU A 159 54.42 -22.50 16.60
N MET A 160 53.57 -22.60 17.63
CA MET A 160 53.88 -23.34 18.87
C MET A 160 54.01 -24.84 18.61
N ASP A 161 53.16 -25.44 17.78
CA ASP A 161 53.25 -26.87 17.44
C ASP A 161 54.50 -27.15 16.59
N LEU A 162 54.84 -26.24 15.67
CA LEU A 162 56.06 -26.34 14.87
C LEU A 162 57.31 -26.17 15.75
N ASN A 163 57.30 -25.25 16.71
CA ASN A 163 58.37 -25.06 17.70
C ASN A 163 58.50 -26.28 18.63
N LYS A 164 57.38 -26.87 19.07
CA LYS A 164 57.36 -28.10 19.86
C LYS A 164 57.97 -29.27 19.10
N ARG A 165 57.62 -29.46 17.82
CA ARG A 165 58.22 -30.49 16.96
C ARG A 165 59.70 -30.24 16.71
N LEU A 166 60.11 -28.98 16.56
CA LEU A 166 61.52 -28.59 16.50
C LEU A 166 62.26 -28.90 17.81
N MET A 167 61.67 -28.64 18.97
CA MET A 167 62.22 -29.02 20.28
C MET A 167 62.33 -30.55 20.43
N GLU A 168 61.34 -31.30 19.95
CA GLU A 168 61.37 -32.77 19.92
C GLU A 168 62.44 -33.30 18.95
N GLN A 169 62.70 -32.63 17.83
CA GLN A 169 63.76 -32.97 16.88
C GLN A 169 65.17 -32.52 17.33
N LEU A 170 65.28 -31.44 18.10
CA LEU A 170 66.54 -30.89 18.61
C LEU A 170 66.94 -31.48 19.97
N GLY A 171 66.08 -32.28 20.61
CA GLY A 171 66.43 -33.19 21.70
C GLY A 171 66.87 -32.53 23.01
N VAL A 172 65.92 -32.20 23.88
CA VAL A 172 66.21 -32.07 25.31
C VAL A 172 65.98 -33.42 25.99
N VAL A 173 67.08 -34.16 26.10
CA VAL A 173 67.30 -35.11 27.18
C VAL A 173 67.33 -34.30 28.48
N GLU A 174 66.22 -34.24 29.22
CA GLU A 174 66.31 -33.91 30.65
C GLU A 174 66.41 -35.21 31.46
N THR A 175 67.65 -35.50 31.83
CA THR A 175 68.05 -36.42 32.88
C THR A 175 67.28 -36.14 34.17
N SER A 176 66.47 -37.09 34.62
CA SER A 176 65.96 -37.14 35.99
C SER A 176 66.04 -38.57 36.53
N LYS A 177 67.28 -39.07 36.69
CA LYS A 177 67.61 -40.12 37.66
C LYS A 177 68.49 -39.49 38.74
N THR A 178 67.88 -39.11 39.87
CA THR A 178 68.62 -38.83 41.10
C THR A 178 67.86 -39.35 42.30
N LYS A 179 68.46 -40.35 42.97
CA LYS A 179 68.22 -40.88 44.34
C LYS A 179 66.83 -41.46 44.60
N LYS A 180 66.67 -42.67 45.17
CA LYS A 180 67.49 -43.38 46.14
C LYS A 180 67.07 -44.85 46.13
#